data_AF-A0A2N0NJ76-F1
#
_entry.id   AF-A0A2N0NJ76-F1
#
_cell.length_a   1.000
_cell.length_b   1.000
_cell.length_c   1.000
_cell.angle_alpha   90.00
_cell.angle_beta   90.00
_cell.angle_gamma   90.00
#
_symmetry.space_group_name_H-M   'P 1'
#
loop_
_entity.id
_entity.type
_entity.pdbx_description
1 polymer ?
#
loop_
_entity_poly.entity_id
_entity_poly.type
_entity_poly.pdbx_seq_one_letter_code
_entity_poly.pdbx_strand_id
1 'polypeptide(L)'
;MTSSEPSENPRKIRHFTENKELEKGYSDEIHRSITKAFVMCNIPFSIIENPWFIDLIKTLQPGYDPPSRQVLSGTLLESETSRVNIRIMNELSADNNFTIGSGKLRT
;
A
#
# COMPACT_ATOMS: atom_id res chain seq x y z
N MET A 1 -18.71 22.90 37.81
CA MET A 1 -19.87 22.58 36.94
C MET A 1 -19.51 23.12 35.57
N THR A 2 -18.83 22.34 34.71
CA THR A 2 -19.44 21.51 33.65
C THR A 2 -20.52 22.31 32.92
N SER A 3 -20.37 22.71 31.67
CA SER A 3 -20.23 21.93 30.44
C SER A 3 -20.20 22.99 29.31
N SER A 4 -19.76 22.83 28.07
CA SER A 4 -19.28 21.73 27.23
C SER A 4 -18.94 22.39 25.88
N GLU A 5 -17.99 21.81 25.13
CA GLU A 5 -17.55 22.28 23.81
C GLU A 5 -18.67 22.44 22.77
N PRO A 6 -18.39 23.22 21.71
CA PRO A 6 -18.56 22.67 20.36
C PRO A 6 -17.36 23.07 19.48
N SER A 7 -17.00 22.37 18.41
CA SER A 7 -17.40 21.09 17.84
C SER A 7 -16.42 20.88 16.69
N GLU A 8 -15.89 19.66 16.58
CA GLU A 8 -15.19 19.07 15.43
C GLU A 8 -14.67 20.02 14.34
N ASN A 9 -13.34 20.16 14.26
CA ASN A 9 -12.70 20.59 13.02
C ASN A 9 -12.91 19.49 11.97
N PRO A 10 -13.80 19.66 10.97
CA PRO A 10 -14.06 18.61 10.00
C PRO A 10 -12.77 18.39 9.24
N ARG A 11 -12.31 17.14 9.20
CA ARG A 11 -11.17 16.72 8.38
C ARG A 11 -11.28 17.44 7.03
N LYS A 12 -10.33 18.32 6.76
CA LYS A 12 -10.27 19.13 5.54
C LYS A 12 -10.22 18.14 4.37
N ILE A 13 -11.38 17.79 3.82
CA ILE A 13 -11.49 16.96 2.62
C ILE A 13 -10.75 17.78 1.58
N ARG A 14 -9.57 17.30 1.17
CA ARG A 14 -8.77 17.93 0.13
C ARG A 14 -9.48 17.72 -1.20
N HIS A 15 -10.57 18.44 -1.43
CA HIS A 15 -11.10 18.68 -2.76
C HIS A 15 -10.19 19.71 -3.42
N PHE A 16 -9.04 19.25 -3.90
CA PHE A 16 -8.27 19.94 -4.92
C PHE A 16 -8.22 19.02 -6.13
N THR A 17 -9.38 18.82 -6.74
CA THR A 17 -9.49 18.20 -8.06
C THR A 17 -9.33 19.30 -9.11
N GLU A 18 -8.13 19.86 -9.18
CA GLU A 18 -7.65 20.42 -10.45
C GLU A 18 -6.72 19.36 -11.02
N ASN A 19 -6.83 19.13 -12.33
CA ASN A 19 -6.06 18.18 -13.13
C ASN A 19 -4.55 18.50 -13.10
N LYS A 20 -3.94 18.40 -11.93
CA LYS A 20 -2.52 18.50 -11.70
C LYS A 20 -2.02 17.07 -11.61
N GLU A 21 -0.96 16.77 -12.37
CA GLU A 21 -0.24 15.49 -12.23
C GLU A 21 -0.04 15.19 -10.75
N LEU A 22 -0.38 13.97 -10.33
CA LEU A 22 -0.25 13.60 -8.93
C LEU A 22 1.22 13.68 -8.54
N GLU A 23 1.46 14.24 -7.36
CA GLU A 23 2.79 14.21 -6.76
C GLU A 23 3.27 12.76 -6.67
N LYS A 24 4.50 12.51 -7.15
CA LYS A 24 5.07 11.16 -7.24
C LYS A 24 4.94 10.37 -5.94
N GLY A 25 5.21 11.02 -4.80
CA GLY A 25 5.12 10.39 -3.48
C GLY A 25 3.71 9.89 -3.14
N TYR A 26 2.67 10.61 -3.56
CA TYR A 26 1.29 10.19 -3.34
C TYR A 26 0.89 9.05 -4.28
N SER A 27 1.36 9.07 -5.54
CA SER A 27 1.18 7.94 -6.46
C SER A 27 1.83 6.66 -5.92
N ASP A 28 3.04 6.75 -5.38
CA ASP A 28 3.76 5.62 -4.77
C ASP A 28 2.97 5.02 -3.58
N GLU A 29 2.27 5.85 -2.80
CA GLU A 29 1.41 5.39 -1.70
C GLU A 29 0.15 4.65 -2.20
N ILE A 30 -0.44 5.11 -3.30
CA ILE A 30 -1.56 4.42 -3.97
C ILE A 30 -1.07 3.07 -4.54
N HIS A 31 0.06 3.04 -5.25
CA HIS A 31 0.67 1.80 -5.76
C HIS A 31 0.84 0.76 -4.65
N ARG A 32 1.37 1.21 -3.52
CA ARG A 32 1.56 0.38 -2.34
C ARG A 32 0.26 -0.17 -1.79
N SER A 33 -0.76 0.68 -1.67
CA SER A 33 -2.07 0.28 -1.16
C SER A 33 -2.75 -0.75 -2.07
N ILE A 34 -2.68 -0.52 -3.39
CA ILE A 34 -3.17 -1.46 -4.41
C ILE A 34 -2.42 -2.80 -4.32
N THR A 35 -1.09 -2.77 -4.29
CA THR A 35 -0.26 -3.99 -4.21
C THR A 35 -0.65 -4.85 -3.02
N LYS A 36 -0.80 -4.24 -1.85
CA LYS A 36 -1.25 -4.95 -0.64
C LYS A 36 -2.65 -5.51 -0.78
N ALA A 37 -3.61 -4.73 -1.31
CA ALA A 37 -4.98 -5.21 -1.49
C ALA A 37 -5.02 -6.44 -2.41
N PHE A 38 -4.25 -6.42 -3.51
CA PHE A 38 -4.19 -7.55 -4.43
C PHE A 38 -3.62 -8.82 -3.78
N VAL A 39 -2.52 -8.69 -3.04
CA VAL A 39 -1.89 -9.83 -2.36
C VAL A 39 -2.76 -10.35 -1.21
N MET A 40 -3.20 -9.47 -0.31
CA MET A 40 -3.91 -9.87 0.91
C MET A 40 -5.30 -10.44 0.63
N CYS A 41 -5.95 -10.00 -0.45
CA CYS A 41 -7.27 -10.48 -0.85
C CYS A 41 -7.22 -11.52 -1.99
N ASN A 42 -6.04 -11.99 -2.40
CA ASN A 42 -5.84 -12.91 -3.52
C ASN A 42 -6.55 -12.45 -4.82
N ILE A 43 -6.52 -11.15 -5.11
CA ILE A 43 -7.10 -10.61 -6.34
C ILE A 43 -6.15 -10.96 -7.50
N PRO A 44 -6.64 -11.58 -8.59
CA PRO A 44 -5.82 -11.83 -9.76
C PRO A 44 -5.25 -10.52 -10.31
N PHE A 45 -3.94 -10.47 -10.59
CA PHE A 45 -3.30 -9.24 -11.07
C PHE A 45 -3.90 -8.72 -12.39
N SER A 46 -4.52 -9.58 -13.21
CA SER A 46 -5.22 -9.17 -14.43
C SER A 46 -6.35 -8.17 -14.19
N ILE A 47 -6.88 -8.07 -12.97
CA ILE A 47 -7.93 -7.12 -12.61
C ILE A 47 -7.45 -5.66 -12.67
N ILE A 48 -6.16 -5.38 -12.47
CA ILE A 48 -5.65 -3.98 -12.49
C ILE A 48 -5.82 -3.30 -13.87
N GLU A 49 -5.83 -4.10 -14.94
CA GLU A 49 -6.00 -3.66 -16.33
C GLU A 49 -7.45 -3.82 -16.81
N ASN A 50 -8.35 -4.31 -15.96
CA ASN A 50 -9.75 -4.45 -16.32
C ASN A 50 -10.38 -3.04 -16.47
N PRO A 51 -11.10 -2.74 -17.56
CA PRO A 51 -11.68 -1.42 -17.79
C PRO A 51 -12.56 -0.90 -16.64
N TRP A 52 -13.39 -1.76 -16.04
CA TRP A 52 -14.24 -1.35 -14.91
C TRP A 52 -13.43 -1.04 -13.65
N PHE A 53 -12.30 -1.71 -13.47
CA PHE A 53 -11.40 -1.42 -12.35
C PHE A 53 -10.59 -0.14 -12.58
N ILE A 54 -10.16 0.11 -13.81
CA ILE A 54 -9.54 1.38 -14.20
C ILE A 54 -10.53 2.53 -13.98
N ASP A 55 -11.78 2.39 -14.44
CA ASP A 55 -12.84 3.38 -14.23
C ASP A 55 -13.10 3.62 -12.75
N LEU A 56 -13.12 2.57 -11.93
CA LEU A 56 -13.22 2.69 -10.48
C LEU A 56 -12.06 3.54 -9.91
N ILE A 57 -10.82 3.23 -10.27
CA ILE A 57 -9.66 3.99 -9.78
C ILE A 57 -9.72 5.45 -10.25
N LYS A 58 -10.04 5.70 -11.52
CA LYS A 58 -10.16 7.05 -12.08
C LYS A 58 -11.31 7.84 -11.45
N THR A 59 -12.40 7.17 -11.05
CA THR A 59 -13.50 7.79 -10.30
C THR A 59 -13.05 8.25 -8.91
N LEU A 60 -12.23 7.44 -8.23
CA LEU A 60 -11.70 7.78 -6.91
C LEU A 60 -10.56 8.81 -6.98
N GLN A 61 -9.71 8.72 -7.99
CA GLN A 61 -8.55 9.57 -8.20
C GLN A 61 -8.28 9.80 -9.70
N PRO A 62 -8.83 10.86 -10.30
CA PRO A 62 -8.75 11.10 -11.75
C PRO A 62 -7.32 11.23 -12.29
N GLY A 63 -6.42 11.85 -11.50
CA GLY A 63 -5.03 12.10 -11.89
C GLY A 63 -4.10 10.89 -11.75
N TYR A 64 -4.61 9.72 -11.33
CA TYR A 64 -3.80 8.53 -11.10
C TYR A 64 -3.85 7.57 -12.28
N ASP A 65 -2.69 7.13 -12.75
CA ASP A 65 -2.57 6.12 -13.79
C ASP A 65 -2.24 4.76 -13.16
N PRO A 66 -3.16 3.78 -13.22
CA PRO A 66 -2.90 2.45 -12.70
C PRO A 66 -1.69 1.79 -13.38
N PRO A 67 -0.88 1.03 -12.64
CA PRO A 67 0.22 0.28 -13.23
C PRO A 67 -0.31 -0.86 -14.11
N SER A 68 0.53 -1.33 -15.04
CA SER A 68 0.24 -2.57 -15.74
C SER A 68 0.30 -3.77 -14.78
N ARG A 69 -0.29 -4.88 -15.21
CA ARG A 69 -0.23 -6.15 -14.49
C ARG A 69 1.19 -6.59 -14.22
N GLN A 70 2.07 -6.46 -15.22
CA GLN A 70 3.47 -6.89 -15.12
C GLN A 70 4.24 -6.01 -14.12
N VAL A 71 3.97 -4.70 -14.11
CA VAL A 71 4.57 -3.78 -13.13
C VAL A 71 4.08 -4.10 -11.72
N LEU A 72 2.78 -4.40 -11.58
CA LEU A 72 2.18 -4.77 -10.30
C LEU A 72 2.72 -6.09 -9.75
N SER A 73 2.72 -7.16 -10.55
CA SER A 73 3.17 -8.49 -10.13
C SER A 73 4.70 -8.62 -10.02
N GLY A 74 5.45 -7.73 -10.68
CA GLY A 74 6.90 -7.68 -10.65
C GLY A 74 7.39 -6.60 -9.69
N THR A 75 7.75 -5.44 -10.25
CA THR A 75 8.46 -4.37 -9.55
C THR A 75 7.78 -3.92 -8.25
N LEU A 76 6.46 -3.72 -8.25
CA LEU A 76 5.76 -3.23 -7.07
C LEU A 76 5.68 -4.29 -5.97
N LEU A 77 5.38 -5.54 -6.33
CA LEU A 77 5.37 -6.65 -5.41
C LEU A 77 6.75 -6.92 -4.79
N GLU A 78 7.81 -6.89 -5.61
CA GLU A 78 9.18 -7.06 -5.14
C GLU A 78 9.62 -5.92 -4.20
N SER A 79 9.23 -4.68 -4.52
CA SER A 79 9.50 -3.52 -3.66
C SER A 79 8.82 -3.66 -2.31
N GLU A 80 7.53 -4.04 -2.27
CA GLU A 80 6.81 -4.25 -1.02
C GLU A 80 7.37 -5.45 -0.22
N THR A 81 7.75 -6.53 -0.90
CA THR A 81 8.39 -7.70 -0.27
C THR A 81 9.71 -7.29 0.39
N SER A 82 10.53 -6.53 -0.32
CA SER A 82 11.80 -6.02 0.19
C SER A 82 11.61 -5.12 1.40
N ARG A 83 10.61 -4.22 1.37
CA ARG A 83 10.26 -3.35 2.50
C ARG A 83 9.84 -4.14 3.73
N VAL A 84 9.01 -5.17 3.55
CA VAL A 84 8.58 -6.05 4.64
C VAL A 84 9.76 -6.83 5.20
N ASN A 85 10.63 -7.39 4.35
CA ASN A 85 11.82 -8.10 4.79
C ASN A 85 12.78 -7.21 5.59
N ILE A 86 13.05 -5.99 5.12
CA ILE A 86 13.87 -5.02 5.84
C ILE A 86 13.26 -4.72 7.21
N ARG A 87 11.94 -4.51 7.28
CA ARG A 87 11.24 -4.27 8.54
C ARG A 87 11.39 -5.43 9.51
N ILE A 88 11.16 -6.67 9.04
CA ILE A 88 11.32 -7.88 9.85
C ILE A 88 12.76 -8.01 10.35
N MET A 89 13.76 -7.79 9.48
CA MET A 89 15.16 -7.85 9.88
C MET A 89 15.54 -6.79 10.92
N ASN A 90 14.99 -5.58 10.79
CA ASN A 90 15.21 -4.52 11.78
C ASN A 90 14.58 -4.87 13.13
N GLU A 91 13.36 -5.41 13.13
CA GLU A 91 12.68 -5.89 14.34
C GLU A 91 13.47 -7.02 15.01
N LEU A 92 13.90 -8.03 14.23
CA LEU A 92 14.73 -9.14 14.72
C LEU A 92 16.09 -8.68 15.27
N SER A 93 16.71 -7.66 14.66
CA SER A 93 18.01 -7.14 15.10
C SER A 93 17.91 -6.30 16.37
N ALA A 94 16.75 -5.71 16.65
CA ALA A 94 16.49 -4.96 17.87
C ALA A 94 16.23 -5.87 19.08
N ASP A 95 15.75 -7.10 18.83
CA ASP A 95 15.35 -8.04 19.87
C ASP A 95 16.47 -9.04 20.21
N ASN A 96 17.01 -8.95 21.43
CA ASN A 96 18.14 -9.78 21.90
C ASN A 96 17.77 -11.22 22.31
N ASN A 97 16.49 -11.62 22.22
CA ASN A 97 15.94 -12.83 22.85
C ASN A 97 15.45 -13.92 21.87
N PHE A 98 15.70 -13.80 20.57
CA PHE A 98 15.31 -14.85 19.61
C PHE A 98 16.40 -15.93 19.49
N THR A 99 16.05 -17.17 19.87
CA THR A 99 16.88 -18.34 19.57
C THR A 99 16.44 -18.93 18.23
N ILE A 100 17.31 -18.90 17.23
CA ILE A 100 17.07 -19.62 15.97
C ILE A 100 17.24 -21.11 16.27
N GLY A 101 16.11 -21.81 16.41
CA GLY A 101 16.09 -23.26 16.56
C GLY A 101 16.85 -23.91 15.40
N SER A 102 18.08 -24.35 15.66
CA SER A 102 18.94 -24.97 14.66
C SER A 102 18.42 -26.38 14.36
N GLY A 103 17.46 -26.49 13.46
CA GLY A 103 16.94 -27.76 12.95
C GLY A 103 18.06 -28.50 12.23
N LYS A 104 18.68 -29.48 12.90
CA LYS A 104 19.70 -30.35 12.34
C LYS A 104 19.06 -31.18 11.21
N LEU A 105 19.45 -30.93 9.95
CA LEU A 105 19.13 -31.82 8.85
C LEU A 105 19.69 -33.20 9.19
N ARG A 106 18.80 -34.17 9.44
CA ARG A 106 19.17 -35.58 9.50
C ARG A 106 19.61 -35.99 8.10
N THR A 107 20.92 -36.11 7.92
CA THR A 107 21.57 -36.81 6.80
C THR A 107 21.29 -38.30 6.88
#